data_AF-A0A842Y517-F1
#
_entry.id   AF-A0A842Y517-F1
#
_cell.length_a   1.000
_cell.length_b   1.000
_cell.length_c   1.000
_cell.angle_alpha   90.00
_cell.angle_beta   90.00
_cell.angle_gamma   90.00
#
_symmetry.space_group_name_H-M   'P 1'
#
loop_
_entity.id
_entity.type
_entity.pdbx_description
1 polymer ?
#
loop_
_entity_poly.entity_id
_entity_poly.type
_entity_poly.pdbx_seq_one_letter_code
_entity_poly.pdbx_strand_id
1 'polypeptide(L)'
;MLTLGLVNTYDKIKLLDAHYRSIARAAPIAYSFGFALALFDFPFKMDAEELCSFVADKTTIGRSGLYLKEMLEQNRFFVFDLPKKGFQPQFGIPVVTTSNPDPKKSVTPAALAKDITKGRSYLLLLGLGHKGLPKDL
;
A
#
# COMPACT_ATOMS: atom_id res chain seq x y z
N MET A 1 -11.48 2.20 -9.16
CA MET A 1 -10.90 2.53 -7.83
C MET A 1 -9.43 2.14 -7.81
N LEU A 2 -8.57 2.90 -7.14
CA LEU A 2 -7.15 2.55 -7.01
C LEU A 2 -6.80 2.26 -5.56
N THR A 3 -6.05 1.19 -5.34
CA THR A 3 -5.49 0.83 -4.04
C THR A 3 -3.96 0.84 -4.12
N LEU A 4 -3.31 1.53 -3.20
CA LEU A 4 -1.86 1.43 -3.00
C LEU A 4 -1.58 0.29 -2.02
N GLY A 5 -0.90 -0.75 -2.48
CA GLY A 5 -0.48 -1.89 -1.68
C GLY A 5 0.99 -1.76 -1.29
N LEU A 6 1.28 -1.47 -0.03
CA LEU A 6 2.65 -1.52 0.47
C LEU A 6 2.95 -2.94 0.92
N VAL A 7 3.94 -3.57 0.31
CA VAL A 7 4.41 -4.91 0.70
C VAL A 7 5.68 -4.74 1.51
N ASN A 8 5.69 -5.29 2.72
CA ASN A 8 6.89 -5.30 3.53
C ASN A 8 7.98 -6.16 2.87
N THR A 9 9.04 -5.48 2.41
CA THR A 9 10.27 -6.13 1.93
C THR A 9 11.49 -5.68 2.72
N TYR A 10 11.27 -5.15 3.93
CA TYR A 10 12.28 -4.95 4.96
C TYR A 10 12.41 -6.21 5.84
N ASP A 11 12.82 -6.04 7.08
CA ASP A 11 12.90 -7.10 8.08
C ASP A 11 11.49 -7.61 8.44
N LYS A 12 11.30 -8.93 8.39
CA LYS A 12 10.03 -9.60 8.68
C LYS A 12 9.84 -9.92 10.17
N ILE A 13 10.86 -9.71 10.98
CA ILE A 13 10.88 -10.04 12.41
C ILE A 13 10.93 -8.75 13.22
N LYS A 14 11.84 -7.84 12.87
CA LYS A 14 12.06 -6.59 13.60
C LYS A 14 11.26 -5.45 13.03
N LEU A 15 10.59 -4.75 13.93
CA LEU A 15 9.88 -3.53 13.59
C LEU A 15 10.83 -2.33 13.61
N LEU A 16 11.09 -1.79 12.42
CA LEU A 16 11.97 -0.63 12.20
C LEU A 16 11.17 0.65 11.95
N ASP A 17 11.76 1.81 12.27
CA ASP A 17 11.22 3.15 11.96
C ASP A 17 10.85 3.33 10.48
N ALA A 18 11.57 2.63 9.59
CA ALA A 18 11.31 2.64 8.15
C ALA A 18 9.88 2.18 7.81
N HIS A 19 9.33 1.21 8.56
CA HIS A 19 7.96 0.74 8.36
C HIS A 19 6.96 1.86 8.63
N TYR A 20 7.01 2.48 9.81
CA TYR A 20 6.10 3.57 10.17
C TYR A 20 6.23 4.77 9.24
N ARG A 21 7.47 5.11 8.87
CA ARG A 21 7.75 6.21 7.95
C ARG A 21 7.17 5.95 6.56
N SER A 22 7.21 4.71 6.07
CA SER A 22 6.61 4.35 4.78
C SER A 22 5.09 4.54 4.79
N ILE A 23 4.41 4.12 5.86
CA ILE A 23 2.96 4.29 6.05
C ILE A 23 2.62 5.78 6.12
N ALA A 24 3.31 6.53 6.98
CA ALA A 24 3.09 7.96 7.17
C ALA A 24 3.29 8.78 5.87
N ARG A 25 4.16 8.33 4.97
CA ARG A 25 4.39 8.98 3.66
C ARG A 25 3.37 8.57 2.60
N ALA A 26 2.88 7.33 2.63
CA ALA A 26 1.90 6.86 1.66
C ALA A 26 0.49 7.39 1.95
N ALA A 27 0.11 7.56 3.22
CA ALA A 27 -1.23 7.98 3.60
C ALA A 27 -1.66 9.35 3.00
N PRO A 28 -0.85 10.42 3.03
CA PRO A 28 -1.21 11.70 2.41
C PRO A 28 -1.45 11.58 0.90
N ILE A 29 -0.65 10.75 0.21
CA ILE A 29 -0.80 10.52 -1.23
C ILE A 29 -2.11 9.79 -1.49
N ALA A 30 -2.35 8.68 -0.79
CA ALA A 30 -3.57 7.90 -0.96
C ALA A 30 -4.83 8.72 -0.63
N TYR A 31 -4.81 9.49 0.46
CA TYR A 31 -5.89 10.37 0.85
C TYR A 31 -6.21 11.40 -0.24
N SER A 32 -5.18 12.14 -0.69
CA SER A 32 -5.34 13.28 -1.62
C SER A 32 -5.97 12.89 -2.95
N PHE A 33 -5.75 11.66 -3.42
CA PHE A 33 -6.29 11.16 -4.68
C PHE A 33 -7.50 10.23 -4.53
N GLY A 34 -8.04 10.06 -3.32
CA GLY A 34 -9.19 9.17 -3.12
C GLY A 34 -8.85 7.67 -3.19
N PHE A 35 -7.59 7.28 -3.03
CA PHE A 35 -7.14 5.89 -3.09
C PHE A 35 -7.27 5.16 -1.74
N ALA A 36 -7.43 3.84 -1.77
CA ALA A 36 -7.22 3.03 -0.57
C ALA A 36 -5.73 2.78 -0.33
N LEU A 37 -5.37 2.50 0.93
CA LEU A 37 -4.03 2.06 1.34
C LEU A 37 -4.14 0.70 2.02
N ALA A 38 -3.45 -0.30 1.48
CA ALA A 38 -3.38 -1.64 2.04
C ALA A 38 -1.92 -1.97 2.40
N LEU A 39 -1.71 -2.52 3.59
CA LEU A 39 -0.41 -2.98 4.06
C LEU A 39 -0.38 -4.52 4.02
N PHE A 40 0.71 -5.09 3.50
CA PHE A 40 0.89 -6.53 3.38
C PHE A 40 2.19 -6.99 4.07
N ASP A 41 2.09 -8.03 4.90
CA ASP A 41 3.23 -8.75 5.51
C ASP A 41 4.09 -7.91 6.46
N PHE A 42 3.52 -6.86 7.06
CA PHE A 42 4.24 -6.11 8.08
C PHE A 42 4.26 -6.87 9.41
N PRO A 43 5.35 -6.81 10.20
CA PRO A 43 5.48 -7.54 11.46
C PRO A 43 4.77 -6.81 12.62
N PHE A 44 3.54 -6.35 12.39
CA PHE A 44 2.73 -5.71 13.42
C PHE A 44 1.95 -6.76 14.20
N LYS A 45 1.85 -6.54 15.51
CA LYS A 45 0.88 -7.23 16.37
C LYS A 45 -0.39 -6.39 16.61
N MET A 46 -0.43 -5.23 15.98
CA MET A 46 -1.48 -4.23 16.12
C MET A 46 -2.51 -4.40 15.01
N ASP A 47 -3.78 -4.12 15.32
CA ASP A 47 -4.79 -3.96 14.29
C ASP A 47 -4.65 -2.62 13.54
N ALA A 48 -5.56 -2.35 12.60
CA ALA A 48 -5.51 -1.13 11.79
C ALA A 48 -5.73 0.15 12.62
N GLU A 49 -6.55 0.10 13.68
CA GLU A 49 -6.86 1.27 14.52
C GLU A 49 -5.68 1.59 15.45
N GLU A 50 -5.14 0.57 16.09
CA GLU A 50 -3.95 0.66 16.93
C GLU A 50 -2.74 1.14 16.12
N LEU A 51 -2.53 0.57 14.93
CA LEU A 51 -1.44 0.97 14.05
C LEU A 51 -1.60 2.42 13.57
N CYS A 52 -2.83 2.82 13.23
CA CYS A 52 -3.11 4.19 12.80
C CYS A 52 -2.78 5.19 13.92
N SER A 53 -3.23 4.92 15.15
CA SER A 53 -2.96 5.74 16.32
C SER A 53 -1.46 5.82 16.59
N PHE A 54 -0.77 4.68 16.57
CA PHE A 54 0.67 4.62 16.78
C PHE A 54 1.47 5.41 15.74
N VAL A 55 1.13 5.28 14.45
CA VAL A 55 1.80 6.01 13.37
C VAL A 55 1.58 7.51 13.51
N ALA A 56 0.36 7.94 13.84
CA ALA A 56 0.02 9.36 14.00
C ALA A 56 0.81 10.01 15.15
N ASP A 57 0.96 9.32 16.28
CA ASP A 57 1.71 9.84 17.44
C ASP A 57 3.22 9.95 17.19
N LYS A 58 3.75 9.16 16.23
CA LYS A 58 5.19 9.08 15.93
C LYS A 58 5.62 9.92 14.73
N THR A 59 4.70 10.60 14.05
CA THR A 59 5.01 11.32 12.81
C THR A 59 4.53 12.76 12.83
N THR A 60 5.23 13.63 12.11
CA THR A 60 4.75 14.97 11.75
C THR A 60 4.27 15.05 10.30
N ILE A 61 4.47 13.98 9.53
CA ILE A 61 4.09 13.89 8.12
C ILE A 61 2.56 13.84 8.00
N GLY A 62 2.02 14.54 7.00
CA GLY A 62 0.58 14.49 6.73
C GLY A 62 -0.26 15.11 7.84
N ARG A 63 0.20 16.23 8.43
CA ARG A 63 -0.41 16.88 9.60
C ARG A 63 -0.50 15.92 10.79
N SER A 64 0.64 15.34 11.15
CA SER A 64 0.77 14.37 12.25
C SER A 64 -0.17 13.16 12.12
N GLY A 65 -0.18 12.55 10.93
CA GLY A 65 -0.97 11.34 10.66
C GLY A 65 -2.47 11.55 10.49
N LEU A 66 -2.96 12.80 10.45
CA LEU A 66 -4.38 13.12 10.22
C LEU A 66 -4.97 12.33 9.04
N TYR A 67 -4.28 12.33 7.90
CA TYR A 67 -4.79 11.67 6.70
C TYR A 67 -4.91 10.14 6.83
N LEU A 68 -4.09 9.50 7.68
CA LEU A 68 -4.23 8.08 7.94
C LEU A 68 -5.50 7.80 8.78
N LYS A 69 -5.78 8.65 9.78
CA LYS A 69 -6.99 8.58 10.61
C LYS A 69 -8.25 8.75 9.76
N GLU A 70 -8.28 9.77 8.92
CA GLU A 70 -9.37 10.02 7.98
C GLU A 70 -9.60 8.84 7.03
N MET A 71 -8.53 8.22 6.54
CA MET A 71 -8.65 7.03 5.68
C MET A 71 -9.22 5.83 6.43
N LEU A 72 -8.86 5.63 7.70
CA LEU A 72 -9.41 4.58 8.54
C LEU A 72 -10.91 4.79 8.76
N GLU A 73 -11.34 6.00 9.13
CA GLU A 73 -12.76 6.37 9.31
C GLU A 73 -13.57 6.18 8.02
N GLN A 74 -12.96 6.41 6.85
CA GLN A 74 -13.56 6.21 5.54
C GLN A 74 -13.50 4.76 5.04
N ASN A 75 -13.07 3.79 5.86
CA ASN A 75 -12.87 2.39 5.47
C ASN A 75 -11.95 2.22 4.25
N ARG A 76 -10.87 3.00 4.20
CA ARG A 76 -9.87 3.03 3.11
C ARG A 76 -8.46 2.66 3.55
N PHE A 77 -8.27 2.25 4.80
CA PHE A 77 -6.99 1.76 5.31
C PHE A 77 -7.13 0.30 5.77
N PHE A 78 -6.21 -0.55 5.31
CA PHE A 78 -6.27 -1.99 5.57
C PHE A 78 -4.90 -2.59 5.90
N VAL A 79 -4.90 -3.65 6.72
CA VAL A 79 -3.71 -4.40 7.11
C VAL A 79 -3.98 -5.89 6.93
N PHE A 80 -3.10 -6.59 6.19
CA PHE A 80 -3.23 -8.01 5.91
C PHE A 80 -1.88 -8.73 5.94
N ASP A 81 -1.94 -10.05 6.13
CA ASP A 81 -0.86 -10.94 5.73
C ASP A 81 -0.73 -11.00 4.20
N LEU A 82 0.44 -11.42 3.70
CA LEU A 82 0.61 -11.68 2.28
C LEU A 82 -0.25 -12.88 1.85
N PRO A 83 -1.16 -12.72 0.86
CA PRO A 83 -2.04 -13.81 0.47
C PRO A 83 -1.31 -14.88 -0.34
N LYS A 84 -1.59 -16.16 -0.05
CA LYS A 84 -0.97 -17.31 -0.75
C LYS A 84 -1.62 -17.66 -2.09
N LYS A 85 -2.88 -17.27 -2.30
CA LYS A 85 -3.72 -17.68 -3.46
C LYS A 85 -4.20 -16.52 -4.33
N GLY A 86 -3.77 -15.29 -4.03
CA GLY A 86 -4.20 -14.08 -4.72
C GLY A 86 -4.79 -13.03 -3.78
N PHE A 87 -4.71 -11.78 -4.20
CA PHE A 87 -5.22 -10.63 -3.46
C PHE A 87 -6.74 -10.56 -3.49
N GLN A 88 -7.33 -9.94 -2.46
CA GLN A 88 -8.78 -9.81 -2.32
C GLN A 88 -9.38 -9.06 -3.53
N PRO A 89 -10.43 -9.59 -4.19
CA PRO A 89 -10.99 -8.99 -5.41
C PRO A 89 -11.45 -7.55 -5.25
N GLN A 90 -11.83 -7.14 -4.03
CA GLN A 90 -12.23 -5.77 -3.70
C GLN A 90 -11.15 -4.73 -4.00
N PHE A 91 -9.87 -5.11 -4.03
CA PHE A 91 -8.77 -4.19 -4.37
C PHE A 91 -8.54 -4.05 -5.87
N GLY A 92 -9.23 -4.85 -6.69
CA GLY A 92 -9.08 -4.85 -8.14
C GLY A 92 -7.93 -5.72 -8.62
N ILE A 93 -7.49 -5.49 -9.86
CA ILE A 93 -6.47 -6.29 -10.53
C ILE A 93 -5.08 -5.94 -9.95
N PRO A 94 -4.32 -6.90 -9.40
CA PRO A 94 -2.97 -6.64 -8.90
C PRO A 94 -2.01 -6.27 -10.03
N VAL A 95 -1.22 -5.23 -9.82
CA VAL A 95 -0.16 -4.78 -10.73
C VAL A 95 1.10 -4.51 -9.92
N VAL A 96 2.17 -5.22 -10.25
CA VAL A 96 3.49 -5.06 -9.64
C VAL A 96 4.17 -3.81 -10.20
N THR A 97 4.70 -2.97 -9.31
CA THR A 97 5.55 -1.84 -9.71
C THR A 97 7.01 -2.27 -9.78
N THR A 98 7.67 -2.04 -10.91
CA THR A 98 9.08 -2.42 -11.15
C THR A 98 9.70 -1.53 -12.21
N SER A 99 11.01 -1.27 -12.10
CA SER A 99 11.79 -0.58 -13.12
C SER A 99 12.20 -1.50 -14.28
N ASN A 100 12.05 -2.83 -14.13
CA ASN A 100 12.41 -3.82 -15.14
C ASN A 100 11.24 -4.80 -15.37
N PRO A 101 10.16 -4.36 -16.04
CA PRO A 101 9.00 -5.21 -16.28
C PRO A 101 9.29 -6.30 -17.32
N ASP A 102 8.62 -7.45 -17.19
CA ASP A 102 8.51 -8.40 -18.31
C ASP A 102 7.75 -7.72 -19.46
N PRO A 103 8.33 -7.59 -20.67
CA PRO A 103 7.68 -6.94 -21.80
C PRO A 103 6.29 -7.49 -22.11
N LYS A 104 6.07 -8.80 -21.92
CA LYS A 104 4.79 -9.47 -22.21
C LYS A 104 3.69 -9.14 -21.21
N LYS A 105 4.05 -8.68 -20.02
CA LYS A 105 3.14 -8.33 -18.91
C LYS A 105 3.14 -6.84 -18.60
N SER A 106 3.92 -6.05 -19.35
CA SER A 106 4.13 -4.64 -19.07
C SER A 106 2.86 -3.83 -19.31
N VAL A 107 2.62 -2.86 -18.43
CA VAL A 107 1.54 -1.88 -18.57
C VAL A 107 2.08 -0.51 -18.20
N THR A 108 1.72 0.52 -18.96
CA THR A 108 2.16 1.89 -18.68
C THR A 108 1.19 2.60 -17.74
N PRO A 109 1.64 3.61 -16.96
CA PRO A 109 0.75 4.42 -16.14
C PRO A 109 -0.40 5.06 -16.92
N ALA A 110 -0.14 5.51 -18.16
CA ALA A 110 -1.16 6.09 -19.03
C ALA A 110 -2.24 5.07 -19.44
N ALA A 111 -1.84 3.83 -19.72
CA ALA A 111 -2.78 2.75 -20.02
C ALA A 111 -3.64 2.40 -18.80
N LEU A 112 -3.03 2.30 -17.61
CA LEU A 112 -3.77 2.07 -16.36
C LEU A 112 -4.76 3.21 -16.07
N ALA A 113 -4.33 4.46 -16.20
CA ALA A 113 -5.20 5.63 -16.00
C ALA A 113 -6.43 5.58 -16.92
N LYS A 114 -6.24 5.24 -18.20
CA LYS A 114 -7.33 5.08 -19.17
C LYS A 114 -8.29 3.95 -18.80
N ASP A 115 -7.79 2.87 -18.21
CA ASP A 115 -8.62 1.75 -17.78
C ASP A 115 -9.40 2.09 -16.49
N ILE A 116 -8.77 2.83 -15.58
CA ILE A 116 -9.40 3.30 -14.33
C ILE A 116 -10.56 4.24 -14.64
N THR A 117 -10.42 5.16 -15.61
CA THR A 117 -11.51 6.06 -16.00
C THR A 117 -12.68 5.33 -16.67
N LYS A 118 -12.47 4.10 -17.15
CA LYS A 118 -13.52 3.20 -17.66
C LYS A 118 -14.14 2.31 -16.57
N GLY A 119 -13.84 2.55 -15.30
CA GLY A 119 -14.40 1.81 -14.17
C GLY A 119 -13.61 0.58 -13.73
N ARG A 120 -12.44 0.30 -14.33
CA ARG A 120 -11.58 -0.76 -13.81
C ARG A 120 -10.94 -0.35 -12.48
N SER A 121 -10.62 -1.35 -11.66
CA SER A 121 -9.96 -1.15 -10.37
C SER A 121 -8.66 -1.92 -10.33
N TYR A 122 -7.65 -1.33 -9.69
CA TYR A 122 -6.31 -1.89 -9.62
C TYR A 122 -5.72 -1.77 -8.21
N LEU A 123 -4.91 -2.76 -7.86
CA LEU A 123 -4.05 -2.78 -6.69
C LEU A 123 -2.60 -2.62 -7.16
N LEU A 124 -2.00 -1.46 -6.89
CA LEU A 124 -0.60 -1.20 -7.23
C LEU A 124 0.28 -1.68 -6.08
N LEU A 125 1.06 -2.73 -6.30
CA LEU A 125 1.95 -3.30 -5.29
C LEU A 125 3.31 -2.61 -5.34
N LEU A 126 3.77 -2.11 -4.19
CA LEU A 126 5.04 -1.42 -4.01
C LEU A 126 5.85 -2.13 -2.91
N GLY A 127 7.08 -2.53 -3.23
CA GLY A 127 8.03 -3.06 -2.26
C GLY A 127 8.80 -1.93 -1.59
N LEU A 128 8.98 -2.01 -0.27
CA LEU A 128 9.60 -0.95 0.53
C LEU A 128 11.14 -1.00 0.54
N GLY A 129 11.70 -2.20 0.41
CA GLY A 129 13.14 -2.48 0.43
C GLY A 129 13.83 -2.15 -0.89
N HIS A 130 15.16 -2.03 -0.83
CA HIS A 130 15.99 -1.70 -1.99
C HIS A 130 15.94 -2.74 -3.13
N LYS A 131 15.52 -3.98 -2.82
CA LYS A 131 15.31 -5.05 -3.82
C LYS A 131 13.92 -5.00 -4.47
N GLY A 132 13.07 -4.06 -4.06
CA GLY A 132 11.68 -3.97 -4.53
C GLY A 132 10.83 -5.10 -3.98
N LEU A 133 9.99 -5.67 -4.85
CA LEU A 133 9.10 -6.79 -4.53
C LEU A 133 9.81 -8.15 -4.71
N PRO A 134 9.39 -9.20 -3.98
CA PRO A 134 9.88 -10.56 -4.19
C PRO A 134 9.60 -11.07 -5.61
N LYS A 135 10.47 -11.94 -6.14
CA LYS A 135 10.34 -12.45 -7.53
C LYS A 135 9.17 -13.41 -7.72
N ASP A 136 8.70 -13.99 -6.64
CA ASP A 136 7.60 -14.95 -6.55
C ASP A 136 6.23 -14.27 -6.42
N LEU A 137 6.19 -12.94 -6.38
CA LEU A 137 4.97 -12.14 -6.33
C LEU A 137 4.41 -11.79 -7.72
#